data_AF-A0A1W1UPU0-F1
#
_entry.id   AF-A0A1W1UPU0-F1
#
_cell.length_a   1.000
_cell.length_b   1.000
_cell.length_c   1.000
_cell.angle_alpha   90.00
_cell.angle_beta   90.00
_cell.angle_gamma   90.00
#
_symmetry.space_group_name_H-M   'P 1'
#
loop_
_entity.id
_entity.type
_entity.pdbx_description
1 polymer ?
#
loop_
_entity_poly.entity_id
_entity_poly.type
_entity_poly.pdbx_seq_one_letter_code
_entity_poly.pdbx_strand_id
1 'polypeptide(L)'
;MSNEGCFVSLYKICEELFEEKSQKEKEKSKEDFEEKSFQNYYNKQKSRFKEILTSLGIDINVLRKVEDDTFEIPVEKKKIVKKLLHNYTSKVMKKVRKKDFTGIPIKELKQIIGDVELIMDGKVDDGKYQLERNRMYFLTRYSVAKVISDIKEDLLKQIETDIEEMIPIVTEYTLNDEDKINLLRFYKMRLKEMHEEMKSIVQYVSDYRLDELFNISQEMIEQGIENDEAPDQRELSLDEGWGIILEALHTL
;
A
#
# COMPACT_ATOMS: atom_id res chain seq x y z
N MET A 1 20.36 -21.33 18.34
CA MET A 1 19.78 -22.60 17.88
C MET A 1 19.13 -22.30 16.54
N SER A 2 19.84 -22.59 15.46
CA SER A 2 19.39 -22.34 14.08
C SER A 2 18.30 -23.36 13.75
N ASN A 3 17.04 -22.93 13.68
CA ASN A 3 16.06 -23.68 12.91
C ASN A 3 16.55 -23.64 11.46
N GLU A 4 17.17 -24.73 10.99
CA GLU A 4 17.35 -24.95 9.56
C GLU A 4 15.96 -25.12 8.95
N GLY A 5 15.34 -23.98 8.61
CA GLY A 5 14.08 -23.96 7.91
C GLY A 5 14.24 -24.73 6.60
N CYS A 6 13.27 -25.59 6.29
CA CYS A 6 13.26 -26.25 4.99
C CYS A 6 12.93 -25.19 3.93
N PHE A 7 13.85 -24.98 2.98
CA PHE A 7 13.68 -24.00 1.91
C PHE A 7 13.51 -24.68 0.55
N VAL A 8 12.85 -23.96 -0.36
CA VAL A 8 12.61 -24.38 -1.75
C VAL A 8 13.05 -23.27 -2.70
N SER A 9 13.63 -23.67 -3.83
CA SER A 9 14.02 -22.71 -4.87
C SER A 9 12.80 -22.23 -5.65
N LEU A 10 12.85 -20.99 -6.14
CA LEU A 10 11.81 -20.49 -7.06
C LEU A 10 11.64 -21.40 -8.29
N TYR A 11 12.72 -22.04 -8.75
CA TYR A 11 12.68 -23.01 -9.85
C TYR A 11 11.68 -24.14 -9.59
N LYS A 12 11.78 -24.82 -8.43
CA LYS A 12 10.86 -25.88 -8.03
C LYS A 12 9.41 -25.39 -7.87
N ILE A 13 9.21 -24.15 -7.42
CA ILE A 13 7.86 -23.55 -7.36
C ILE A 13 7.30 -23.35 -8.77
N CYS A 14 8.14 -22.89 -9.71
CA CYS A 14 7.75 -22.68 -11.09
C CYS A 14 7.46 -24.00 -11.81
N GLU A 15 8.24 -25.04 -11.53
CA GLU A 15 8.04 -26.41 -12.04
C GLU A 15 6.63 -26.90 -11.71
N GLU A 16 6.24 -26.83 -10.44
CA GLU A 16 4.88 -27.21 -10.05
C GLU A 16 3.79 -26.33 -10.67
N LEU A 17 4.02 -25.02 -10.78
CA LEU A 17 3.06 -24.14 -11.45
C LEU A 17 2.91 -24.46 -12.94
N PHE A 18 3.98 -24.95 -13.56
CA PHE A 18 3.98 -25.36 -14.96
C PHE A 18 3.24 -26.68 -15.12
N GLU A 19 3.53 -27.68 -14.28
CA GLU A 19 2.80 -28.95 -14.24
C GLU A 19 1.30 -28.77 -13.98
N GLU A 20 0.92 -27.91 -13.00
CA GLU A 20 -0.48 -27.58 -12.70
C GLU A 20 -1.22 -26.96 -13.90
N LYS A 21 -0.50 -26.24 -14.78
CA LYS A 21 -1.06 -25.70 -16.03
C LYS A 21 -1.17 -26.76 -17.11
N SER A 22 -0.11 -27.53 -17.32
CA SER A 22 -0.07 -28.59 -18.33
C SER A 22 -1.07 -29.71 -18.05
N GLN A 23 -1.33 -30.03 -16.77
CA GLN A 23 -2.38 -30.99 -16.39
C GLN A 23 -3.79 -30.50 -16.70
N LYS A 24 -4.03 -29.18 -16.74
CA LYS A 24 -5.30 -28.58 -17.20
C LYS A 24 -5.41 -28.53 -18.72
N GLU A 25 -4.30 -28.66 -19.44
CA GLU A 25 -4.20 -28.47 -20.89
C GLU A 25 -3.88 -29.76 -21.67
N LYS A 26 -4.17 -30.95 -21.12
CA LYS A 26 -3.84 -32.24 -21.79
C LYS A 26 -4.33 -32.29 -23.25
N GLU A 27 -3.39 -32.14 -24.18
CA GLU A 27 -2.96 -33.15 -25.16
C GLU A 27 -1.78 -32.62 -26.02
N LYS A 28 -0.61 -33.25 -25.87
CA LYS A 28 0.42 -33.58 -26.90
C LYS A 28 1.86 -33.30 -26.47
N SER A 29 2.55 -34.41 -26.21
CA SER A 29 3.95 -34.77 -26.48
C SER A 29 5.01 -33.68 -26.72
N LYS A 30 6.09 -33.73 -25.94
CA LYS A 30 7.46 -34.21 -26.30
C LYS A 30 8.45 -33.67 -25.25
N GLU A 31 9.19 -34.57 -24.61
CA GLU A 31 10.12 -34.29 -23.49
C GLU A 31 11.15 -33.17 -23.80
N ASP A 32 11.65 -33.06 -25.04
CA ASP A 32 12.58 -31.98 -25.43
C ASP A 32 11.92 -30.60 -25.69
N PHE A 33 10.61 -30.60 -26.02
CA PHE A 33 9.84 -29.35 -26.15
C PHE A 33 9.45 -28.83 -24.76
N GLU A 34 9.18 -29.73 -23.82
CA GLU A 34 8.83 -29.40 -22.44
C GLU A 34 9.98 -28.71 -21.71
N GLU A 35 11.23 -29.15 -21.85
CA GLU A 35 12.36 -28.55 -21.12
C GLU A 35 12.68 -27.11 -21.58
N LYS A 36 12.73 -26.86 -22.90
CA LYS A 36 12.90 -25.49 -23.43
C LYS A 36 11.69 -24.60 -23.14
N SER A 37 10.48 -25.17 -23.20
CA SER A 37 9.24 -24.46 -22.83
C SER A 37 9.25 -24.07 -21.36
N PHE A 38 9.69 -24.98 -20.49
CA PHE A 38 9.79 -24.75 -19.07
C PHE A 38 10.85 -23.70 -18.73
N GLN A 39 12.05 -23.76 -19.34
CA GLN A 39 13.09 -22.76 -19.08
C GLN A 39 12.64 -21.34 -19.45
N ASN A 40 11.92 -21.18 -20.57
CA ASN A 40 11.31 -19.92 -20.95
C ASN A 40 10.24 -19.47 -19.95
N TYR A 41 9.40 -20.41 -19.49
CA TYR A 41 8.41 -20.15 -18.46
C TYR A 41 9.04 -19.69 -17.14
N TYR A 42 10.06 -20.41 -16.66
CA TYR A 42 10.81 -20.08 -15.45
C TYR A 42 11.45 -18.69 -15.54
N ASN A 43 12.16 -18.39 -16.62
CA ASN A 43 12.78 -17.07 -16.83
C ASN A 43 11.74 -15.94 -16.76
N LYS A 44 10.56 -16.16 -17.35
CA LYS A 44 9.44 -15.21 -17.27
C LYS A 44 8.93 -15.05 -15.83
N GLN A 45 8.71 -16.15 -15.10
CA GLN A 45 8.25 -16.05 -13.71
C GLN A 45 9.32 -15.45 -12.78
N LYS A 46 10.60 -15.77 -12.97
CA LYS A 46 11.73 -15.16 -12.25
C LYS A 46 11.74 -13.64 -12.44
N SER A 47 11.58 -13.18 -13.69
CA SER A 47 11.49 -11.73 -13.99
C SER A 47 10.28 -11.09 -13.30
N ARG A 48 9.12 -11.75 -13.34
CA ARG A 48 7.89 -11.26 -12.69
C ARG A 48 8.02 -11.14 -11.19
N PHE A 49 8.60 -12.15 -10.55
CA PHE A 49 8.83 -12.15 -9.11
C PHE A 49 9.80 -11.04 -8.70
N LYS A 50 10.91 -10.88 -9.45
CA LYS A 50 11.86 -9.78 -9.27
C LYS A 50 11.17 -8.41 -9.39
N GLU A 51 10.34 -8.23 -10.41
CA GLU A 51 9.61 -6.97 -10.62
C GLU A 51 8.66 -6.65 -9.46
N ILE A 52 7.91 -7.65 -8.95
CA ILE A 52 7.02 -7.45 -7.79
C ILE A 52 7.81 -6.96 -6.58
N LEU A 53 8.89 -7.66 -6.21
CA LEU A 53 9.70 -7.34 -5.04
C LEU A 53 10.34 -5.94 -5.16
N THR A 54 10.98 -5.67 -6.30
CA THR A 54 11.64 -4.38 -6.54
C THR A 54 10.66 -3.21 -6.62
N SER A 55 9.43 -3.45 -7.08
CA SER A 55 8.39 -2.42 -7.10
C SER A 55 7.92 -2.05 -5.70
N LEU A 56 7.97 -3.00 -4.76
CA LEU A 56 7.73 -2.79 -3.33
C LEU A 56 8.95 -2.24 -2.58
N GLY A 57 10.06 -2.00 -3.27
CA GLY A 57 11.29 -1.47 -2.69
C GLY A 57 12.20 -2.51 -2.06
N ILE A 58 11.90 -3.80 -2.20
CA ILE A 58 12.71 -4.89 -1.65
C ILE A 58 13.94 -5.14 -2.51
N ASP A 59 15.13 -5.17 -1.90
CA ASP A 59 16.32 -5.67 -2.54
C ASP A 59 16.21 -7.19 -2.78
N ILE A 60 16.30 -7.60 -4.04
CA ILE A 60 16.21 -9.01 -4.43
C ILE A 60 17.34 -9.86 -3.87
N ASN A 61 18.49 -9.26 -3.57
CA ASN A 61 19.66 -9.96 -3.08
C ASN A 61 19.45 -10.49 -1.67
N VAL A 62 18.55 -9.89 -0.89
CA VAL A 62 18.28 -10.34 0.49
C VAL A 62 17.54 -11.68 0.52
N LEU A 63 16.90 -12.07 -0.59
CA LEU A 63 16.18 -13.34 -0.73
C LEU A 63 16.93 -14.38 -1.58
N ARG A 64 18.15 -14.07 -2.00
CA ARG A 64 18.97 -14.96 -2.84
C ARG A 64 20.02 -15.69 -2.02
N LYS A 65 20.36 -16.90 -2.44
CA LYS A 65 21.59 -17.56 -2.00
C LYS A 65 22.80 -16.85 -2.58
N VAL A 66 23.84 -16.72 -1.76
CA VAL A 66 25.12 -16.11 -2.15
C VAL A 66 25.84 -16.95 -3.22
N GLU A 67 25.63 -18.27 -3.19
CA GLU A 67 26.42 -19.23 -3.99
C GLU A 67 25.93 -19.36 -5.45
N ASP A 68 24.62 -19.28 -5.70
CA ASP A 68 24.04 -19.64 -7.01
C ASP A 68 23.01 -18.63 -7.56
N ASP A 69 22.85 -17.47 -6.91
CA ASP A 69 21.89 -16.42 -7.29
C ASP A 69 20.42 -16.92 -7.36
N THR A 70 20.11 -18.05 -6.73
CA THR A 70 18.76 -18.60 -6.70
C THR A 70 17.95 -18.01 -5.55
N PHE A 71 16.67 -17.77 -5.80
CA PHE A 71 15.73 -17.37 -4.75
C PHE A 71 15.46 -18.55 -3.83
N GLU A 72 15.60 -18.33 -2.53
CA GLU A 72 15.35 -19.35 -1.52
C GLU A 72 14.17 -18.94 -0.65
N ILE A 73 13.08 -19.69 -0.76
CA ILE A 73 11.79 -19.37 -0.17
C ILE A 73 11.48 -20.42 0.88
N PRO A 74 11.02 -20.07 2.09
CA PRO A 74 10.62 -21.07 3.07
C PRO A 74 9.48 -21.93 2.51
N VAL A 75 9.56 -23.26 2.67
CA VAL A 75 8.61 -24.21 2.05
C VAL A 75 7.15 -23.86 2.39
N GLU A 76 6.90 -23.42 3.63
CA GLU A 76 5.57 -23.00 4.11
C GLU A 76 4.99 -21.81 3.32
N LYS A 77 5.86 -20.94 2.78
CA LYS A 77 5.48 -19.69 2.10
C LYS A 77 5.35 -19.85 0.59
N LYS A 78 5.61 -21.04 0.05
CA LYS A 78 5.48 -21.35 -1.38
C LYS A 78 4.14 -20.97 -1.99
N LYS A 79 3.03 -21.23 -1.28
CA LYS A 79 1.68 -20.85 -1.74
C LYS A 79 1.55 -19.34 -1.95
N ILE A 80 2.23 -18.54 -1.15
CA ILE A 80 2.25 -17.08 -1.25
C ILE A 80 2.95 -16.66 -2.55
N VAL A 81 4.11 -17.25 -2.85
CA VAL A 81 4.82 -16.97 -4.11
C VAL A 81 4.00 -17.37 -5.34
N LYS A 82 3.34 -18.54 -5.30
CA LYS A 82 2.40 -18.96 -6.34
C LYS A 82 1.26 -17.93 -6.54
N LYS A 83 0.67 -17.45 -5.45
CA LYS A 83 -0.40 -16.43 -5.46
C LYS A 83 0.07 -15.11 -6.05
N LEU A 84 1.24 -14.61 -5.66
CA LEU A 84 1.82 -13.36 -6.21
C LEU A 84 2.05 -13.47 -7.72
N LEU A 85 2.63 -14.59 -8.19
CA LEU A 85 2.88 -14.84 -9.61
C LEU A 85 1.57 -15.00 -10.41
N HIS A 86 0.57 -15.68 -9.85
CA HIS A 86 -0.74 -15.83 -10.46
C HIS A 86 -1.44 -14.48 -10.62
N ASN A 87 -1.37 -13.63 -9.59
CA ASN A 87 -2.00 -12.32 -9.57
C ASN A 87 -1.21 -11.24 -10.31
N TYR A 88 -0.07 -11.56 -10.93
CA TYR A 88 0.82 -10.61 -11.61
C TYR A 88 0.09 -9.67 -12.60
N THR A 89 -0.96 -10.17 -13.26
CA THR A 89 -1.76 -9.41 -14.26
C THR A 89 -3.03 -8.78 -13.70
N SER A 90 -3.31 -8.91 -12.39
CA SER A 90 -4.48 -8.30 -11.76
C SER A 90 -4.39 -6.76 -11.82
N LYS A 91 -5.53 -6.07 -11.73
CA LYS A 91 -5.58 -4.60 -11.74
C LYS A 91 -4.71 -4.00 -10.63
N VAL A 92 -4.81 -4.58 -9.44
CA VAL A 92 -4.07 -4.20 -8.23
C VAL A 92 -2.57 -4.42 -8.42
N MET A 93 -2.17 -5.60 -8.88
CA MET A 93 -0.75 -5.91 -9.04
C MET A 93 -0.12 -5.11 -10.18
N LYS A 94 -0.88 -4.77 -11.23
CA LYS A 94 -0.42 -3.85 -12.28
C LYS A 94 -0.10 -2.46 -11.70
N LYS A 95 -0.92 -1.95 -10.79
CA LYS A 95 -0.67 -0.70 -10.07
C LYS A 95 0.60 -0.79 -9.21
N VAL A 96 0.72 -1.85 -8.40
CA VAL A 96 1.94 -2.14 -7.61
C VAL A 96 3.21 -2.17 -8.48
N ARG A 97 3.19 -2.88 -9.61
CA ARG A 97 4.34 -2.98 -10.53
C ARG A 97 4.72 -1.66 -11.18
N LYS A 98 3.75 -0.77 -11.38
CA LYS A 98 3.98 0.59 -11.86
C LYS A 98 4.43 1.54 -10.74
N LYS A 99 4.57 1.04 -9.51
CA LYS A 99 4.80 1.84 -8.29
C LYS A 99 3.73 2.91 -8.06
N ASP A 100 2.55 2.68 -8.61
CA ASP A 100 1.39 3.52 -8.40
C ASP A 100 0.53 2.88 -7.31
N PHE A 101 0.72 3.34 -6.08
CA PHE A 101 -0.06 2.85 -4.93
C PHE A 101 -1.34 3.67 -4.70
N THR A 102 -1.56 4.71 -5.50
CA THR A 102 -2.72 5.58 -5.35
C THR A 102 -4.00 4.84 -5.74
N GLY A 103 -5.03 4.99 -4.91
CA GLY A 103 -6.31 4.32 -5.13
C GLY A 103 -6.25 2.79 -5.09
N ILE A 104 -5.27 2.19 -4.40
CA ILE A 104 -5.32 0.77 -4.02
C ILE A 104 -6.04 0.66 -2.67
N PRO A 105 -7.08 -0.18 -2.53
CA PRO A 105 -7.72 -0.43 -1.24
C PRO A 105 -6.70 -0.88 -0.19
N ILE A 106 -6.74 -0.28 0.99
CA ILE A 106 -5.78 -0.56 2.07
C ILE A 106 -5.72 -2.04 2.45
N LYS A 107 -6.85 -2.75 2.37
CA LYS A 107 -6.96 -4.19 2.65
C LYS A 107 -6.15 -5.02 1.66
N GLU A 108 -6.20 -4.66 0.38
CA GLU A 108 -5.43 -5.34 -0.67
C GLU A 108 -3.94 -5.02 -0.56
N LEU A 109 -3.59 -3.75 -0.30
CA LEU A 109 -2.20 -3.33 -0.11
C LEU A 109 -1.59 -4.02 1.13
N LYS A 110 -2.32 -4.07 2.24
CA LYS A 110 -1.96 -4.80 3.46
C LYS A 110 -1.68 -6.27 3.16
N GLN A 111 -2.52 -6.90 2.36
CA GLN A 111 -2.35 -8.31 2.01
C GLN A 111 -1.08 -8.55 1.20
N ILE A 112 -0.78 -7.70 0.21
CA ILE A 112 0.43 -7.82 -0.61
C ILE A 112 1.68 -7.58 0.22
N ILE A 113 1.69 -6.54 1.06
CA ILE A 113 2.80 -6.23 1.97
C ILE A 113 3.02 -7.39 2.94
N GLY A 114 1.96 -7.90 3.58
CA GLY A 114 2.06 -9.03 4.50
C GLY A 114 2.53 -10.32 3.82
N ASP A 115 2.08 -10.59 2.60
CA ASP A 115 2.55 -11.72 1.79
C ASP A 115 4.08 -11.63 1.57
N VAL A 116 4.62 -10.44 1.33
CA VAL A 116 6.08 -10.22 1.15
C VAL A 116 6.85 -10.26 2.47
N GLU A 117 6.32 -9.66 3.54
CA GLU A 117 6.91 -9.76 4.89
C GLU A 117 7.08 -11.22 5.32
N LEU A 118 6.06 -12.06 5.08
CA LEU A 118 6.11 -13.49 5.39
C LEU A 118 7.16 -14.26 4.57
N ILE A 119 7.50 -13.80 3.37
CA ILE A 119 8.56 -14.41 2.54
C ILE A 119 9.95 -14.03 3.08
N MET A 120 10.11 -12.80 3.60
CA MET A 120 11.36 -12.32 4.19
C MET A 120 11.60 -12.84 5.61
N ASP A 121 10.53 -13.19 6.32
CA ASP A 121 10.58 -13.69 7.69
C ASP A 121 11.47 -14.93 7.82
N GLY A 122 12.39 -14.89 8.78
CA GLY A 122 13.39 -15.94 9.02
C GLY A 122 14.48 -16.09 7.95
N LYS A 123 14.45 -15.30 6.88
CA LYS A 123 15.42 -15.34 5.77
C LYS A 123 16.48 -14.24 5.83
N VAL A 124 16.11 -13.13 6.44
CA VAL A 124 16.91 -11.91 6.51
C VAL A 124 17.27 -11.65 7.97
N ASP A 125 18.49 -11.18 8.23
CA ASP A 125 18.88 -10.71 9.56
C ASP A 125 17.99 -9.55 10.01
N ASP A 126 17.67 -9.49 11.31
CA ASP A 126 16.70 -8.53 11.84
C ASP A 126 16.98 -7.07 11.40
N GLY A 127 18.26 -6.68 11.33
CA GLY A 127 18.66 -5.35 10.87
C GLY A 127 18.25 -5.06 9.42
N LYS A 128 18.60 -5.94 8.47
CA LYS A 128 18.19 -5.79 7.07
C LYS A 128 16.68 -6.01 6.88
N TYR A 129 16.06 -6.89 7.67
CA TYR A 129 14.61 -7.09 7.61
C TYR A 129 13.88 -5.78 7.91
N GLN A 130 14.28 -5.08 8.99
CA GLN A 130 13.67 -3.79 9.34
C GLN A 130 13.95 -2.73 8.28
N LEU A 131 15.15 -2.71 7.69
CA LEU A 131 15.48 -1.78 6.61
C LEU A 131 14.56 -1.95 5.39
N GLU A 132 14.45 -3.17 4.88
CA GLU A 132 13.61 -3.49 3.71
C GLU A 132 12.12 -3.25 4.01
N ARG A 133 11.67 -3.61 5.21
CA ARG A 133 10.31 -3.35 5.68
C ARG A 133 10.00 -1.85 5.73
N ASN A 134 10.89 -1.04 6.32
CA ASN A 134 10.71 0.40 6.40
C ASN A 134 10.68 1.03 5.01
N ARG A 135 11.56 0.59 4.11
CA ARG A 135 11.59 1.04 2.72
C ARG A 135 10.29 0.73 2.00
N MET A 136 9.76 -0.49 2.17
CA MET A 136 8.47 -0.89 1.61
C MET A 136 7.33 -0.03 2.17
N TYR A 137 7.28 0.20 3.48
CA TYR A 137 6.21 0.99 4.11
C TYR A 137 6.26 2.46 3.67
N PHE A 138 7.46 3.01 3.55
CA PHE A 138 7.68 4.36 3.05
C PHE A 138 7.22 4.49 1.59
N LEU A 139 7.70 3.61 0.71
CA LEU A 139 7.45 3.68 -0.73
C LEU A 139 5.98 3.44 -1.06
N THR A 140 5.31 2.54 -0.34
CA THR A 140 3.87 2.28 -0.50
C THR A 140 2.99 3.30 0.22
N ARG A 141 3.57 4.18 1.03
CA ARG A 141 2.88 5.07 1.98
C ARG A 141 1.87 4.32 2.87
N TYR A 142 2.12 3.04 3.12
CA TYR A 142 1.18 2.15 3.80
C TYR A 142 0.77 2.66 5.18
N SER A 143 1.73 3.16 5.98
CA SER A 143 1.44 3.71 7.31
C SER A 143 0.47 4.89 7.26
N VAL A 144 0.63 5.78 6.28
CA VAL A 144 -0.26 6.94 6.10
C VAL A 144 -1.64 6.47 5.65
N ALA A 145 -1.70 5.60 4.65
CA ALA A 145 -2.95 5.06 4.15
C ALA A 145 -3.73 4.27 5.23
N LYS A 146 -3.02 3.54 6.10
CA LYS A 146 -3.60 2.86 7.26
C LYS A 146 -4.21 3.85 8.24
N VAL A 147 -3.47 4.88 8.67
CA VAL A 147 -3.99 5.89 9.61
C VAL A 147 -5.21 6.61 9.03
N ILE A 148 -5.18 6.96 7.74
CA ILE A 148 -6.34 7.55 7.05
C ILE A 148 -7.53 6.59 7.08
N SER A 149 -7.30 5.30 6.82
CA SER A 149 -8.34 4.28 6.90
C SER A 149 -8.90 4.12 8.30
N ASP A 150 -8.05 4.10 9.33
CA ASP A 150 -8.48 3.96 10.73
C ASP A 150 -9.35 5.17 11.13
N ILE A 151 -9.01 6.39 10.69
CA ILE A 151 -9.84 7.58 10.89
C ILE A 151 -11.19 7.45 10.16
N LYS A 152 -11.18 7.06 8.88
CA LYS A 152 -12.40 6.99 8.05
C LYS A 152 -13.33 5.84 8.44
N GLU A 153 -12.79 4.64 8.64
CA GLU A 153 -13.58 3.43 8.84
C GLU A 153 -13.93 3.18 10.30
N ASP A 154 -13.12 3.63 11.26
CA ASP A 154 -13.34 3.33 12.68
C ASP A 154 -13.88 4.56 13.43
N LEU A 155 -13.18 5.70 13.40
CA LEU A 155 -13.59 6.87 14.19
C LEU A 155 -14.92 7.49 13.70
N LEU A 156 -15.11 7.63 12.38
CA LEU A 156 -16.38 8.16 11.86
C LEU A 156 -17.56 7.26 12.19
N LYS A 157 -17.39 5.93 12.10
CA LYS A 157 -18.44 4.98 12.46
C LYS A 157 -18.76 4.99 13.96
N GLN A 158 -17.77 5.22 14.82
CA GLN A 158 -18.02 5.43 16.25
C GLN A 158 -18.88 6.67 16.47
N ILE A 159 -18.57 7.80 15.82
CA ILE A 159 -19.38 9.02 15.89
C ILE A 159 -20.80 8.77 15.38
N GLU A 160 -20.97 8.05 14.27
CA GLU A 160 -22.29 7.67 13.75
C GLU A 160 -23.05 6.79 14.75
N THR A 161 -22.39 5.80 15.35
CA THR A 161 -22.98 4.93 16.36
C THR A 161 -23.40 5.71 17.60
N ASP A 162 -22.56 6.62 18.10
CA ASP A 162 -22.85 7.47 19.24
C ASP A 162 -24.06 8.40 18.98
N ILE A 163 -24.21 8.88 17.73
CA ILE A 163 -25.39 9.63 17.29
C ILE A 163 -26.64 8.75 17.33
N GLU A 164 -26.56 7.51 16.82
CA GLU A 164 -27.66 6.57 16.81
C GLU A 164 -28.08 6.15 18.24
N GLU A 165 -27.13 5.90 19.13
CA GLU A 165 -27.38 5.55 20.54
C GLU A 165 -28.04 6.69 21.32
N MET A 166 -27.86 7.95 20.91
CA MET A 166 -28.59 9.06 21.49
C MET A 166 -30.06 9.11 21.07
N ILE A 167 -30.44 8.56 19.91
CA ILE A 167 -31.82 8.66 19.41
C ILE A 167 -32.81 8.11 20.44
N PRO A 168 -32.63 6.88 20.99
CA PRO A 168 -33.45 6.36 22.08
C PRO A 168 -33.51 7.27 23.31
N ILE A 169 -32.41 7.96 23.67
CA ILE A 169 -32.39 8.90 24.80
C ILE A 169 -33.41 10.02 24.61
N VAL A 170 -33.54 10.48 23.37
CA VAL A 170 -34.45 11.57 23.02
C VAL A 170 -35.87 11.06 22.70
N THR A 171 -36.02 9.83 22.19
CA THR A 171 -37.33 9.31 21.76
C THR A 171 -38.06 8.51 22.83
N GLU A 172 -37.35 7.74 23.66
CA GLU A 172 -37.93 6.74 24.57
C GLU A 172 -37.96 7.17 26.04
N TYR A 173 -37.07 8.07 26.46
CA TYR A 173 -37.05 8.51 27.85
C TYR A 173 -38.17 9.51 28.16
N THR A 174 -38.59 9.54 29.42
CA THR A 174 -39.59 10.46 29.99
C THR A 174 -39.04 11.88 30.16
N LEU A 175 -38.28 12.38 29.19
CA LEU A 175 -37.99 13.81 29.07
C LEU A 175 -39.22 14.50 28.47
N ASN A 176 -39.50 15.73 28.90
CA ASN A 176 -40.47 16.56 28.20
C ASN A 176 -39.87 17.05 26.85
N ASP A 177 -40.70 17.52 25.95
CA ASP A 177 -40.28 17.92 24.61
C ASP A 177 -39.28 19.09 24.62
N GLU A 178 -39.36 19.98 25.60
CA GLU A 178 -38.45 21.11 25.73
C GLU A 178 -37.03 20.65 26.07
N ASP A 179 -36.89 19.73 27.02
CA ASP A 179 -35.62 19.12 27.41
C ASP A 179 -35.02 18.31 26.25
N LYS A 180 -35.85 17.57 25.51
CA LYS A 180 -35.44 16.84 24.30
C LYS A 180 -34.87 17.79 23.24
N ILE A 181 -35.55 18.90 22.97
CA ILE A 181 -35.10 19.91 22.01
C ILE A 181 -33.79 20.55 22.48
N ASN A 182 -33.66 20.88 23.76
CA ASN A 182 -32.46 21.49 24.31
C ASN A 182 -31.26 20.53 24.23
N LEU A 183 -31.45 19.25 24.52
CA LEU A 183 -30.41 18.23 24.40
C LEU A 183 -29.95 18.05 22.94
N LEU A 184 -30.89 17.96 21.99
CA LEU A 184 -30.56 17.89 20.56
C LEU A 184 -29.82 19.13 20.07
N ARG A 185 -30.23 20.33 20.52
CA ARG A 185 -29.56 21.59 20.19
C ARG A 185 -28.13 21.62 20.74
N PHE A 186 -27.94 21.20 21.98
CA PHE A 186 -26.62 21.10 22.61
C PHE A 186 -25.71 20.15 21.82
N TYR A 187 -26.22 18.97 21.45
CA TYR A 187 -25.42 18.01 20.69
C TYR A 187 -25.07 18.52 19.28
N LYS A 188 -26.04 19.14 18.58
CA LYS A 188 -25.79 19.81 17.30
C LYS A 188 -24.71 20.89 17.42
N MET A 189 -24.73 21.67 18.50
CA MET A 189 -23.70 22.68 18.78
C MET A 189 -22.33 22.03 18.94
N ARG A 190 -22.22 20.95 19.72
CA ARG A 190 -20.96 20.21 19.91
C ARG A 190 -20.39 19.63 18.62
N LEU A 191 -21.23 19.00 17.79
CA LEU A 191 -20.81 18.51 16.47
C LEU A 191 -20.28 19.64 15.57
N LYS A 192 -20.90 20.83 15.66
CA LYS A 192 -20.46 22.00 14.90
C LYS A 192 -19.11 22.54 15.40
N GLU A 193 -18.92 22.62 16.72
CA GLU A 193 -17.63 23.00 17.33
C GLU A 193 -16.51 22.06 16.87
N MET A 194 -16.74 20.74 16.97
CA MET A 194 -15.79 19.73 16.51
C MET A 194 -15.46 19.86 15.02
N HIS A 195 -16.46 20.17 14.17
CA HIS A 195 -16.23 20.41 12.74
C HIS A 195 -15.30 21.61 12.50
N GLU A 196 -15.52 22.73 13.18
CA GLU A 196 -14.67 23.92 13.03
C GLU A 196 -13.24 23.67 13.54
N GLU A 197 -13.09 22.93 14.64
CA GLU A 197 -11.78 22.49 15.13
C GLU A 197 -11.04 21.63 14.09
N MET A 198 -11.71 20.63 13.52
CA MET A 198 -11.14 19.80 12.45
C MET A 198 -10.75 20.63 11.23
N LYS A 199 -11.59 21.60 10.84
CA LYS A 199 -11.32 22.50 9.72
C LYS A 199 -10.10 23.40 9.98
N SER A 200 -9.91 23.86 11.22
CA SER A 200 -8.75 24.67 11.60
C SER A 200 -7.42 23.92 11.44
N ILE A 201 -7.41 22.59 11.67
CA ILE A 201 -6.23 21.74 11.43
C ILE A 201 -5.87 21.73 9.95
N VAL A 202 -6.85 21.58 9.07
CA VAL A 202 -6.64 21.61 7.61
C VAL A 202 -6.07 22.96 7.17
N GLN A 203 -6.57 24.05 7.76
CA GLN A 203 -6.08 25.40 7.49
C GLN A 203 -4.63 25.58 7.95
N TYR A 204 -4.29 25.16 9.17
CA TYR A 204 -2.93 25.23 9.69
C TYR A 204 -1.90 24.49 8.81
N VAL A 205 -2.25 23.30 8.32
CA VAL A 205 -1.37 22.55 7.42
C VAL A 205 -1.19 23.26 6.07
N SER A 206 -2.24 23.92 5.59
CA SER A 206 -2.18 24.70 4.35
C SER A 206 -1.28 25.92 4.51
N ASP A 207 -1.41 26.64 5.62
CA ASP A 207 -0.60 27.82 5.95
C ASP A 207 0.88 27.43 6.13
N TYR A 208 1.16 26.37 6.89
CA TYR A 208 2.53 25.85 7.06
C TYR A 208 3.20 25.50 5.73
N ARG A 209 2.45 24.91 4.79
CA ARG A 209 2.99 24.54 3.47
C ARG A 209 3.23 25.74 2.56
N LEU A 210 2.41 26.78 2.67
CA LEU A 210 2.63 28.05 1.98
C LEU A 210 3.89 28.74 2.52
N ASP A 211 4.09 28.74 3.83
CA ASP A 211 5.29 29.29 4.47
C ASP A 211 6.55 28.52 4.05
N GLU A 212 6.49 27.18 3.98
CA GLU A 212 7.61 26.36 3.49
C GLU A 212 7.98 26.69 2.03
N LEU A 213 6.98 26.82 1.14
CA LEU A 213 7.21 27.21 -0.25
C LEU A 213 7.78 28.63 -0.38
N PHE A 214 7.31 29.55 0.45
CA PHE A 214 7.82 30.92 0.47
C PHE A 214 9.28 30.96 0.93
N ASN A 215 9.65 30.21 1.96
CA ASN A 215 11.01 30.13 2.46
C ASN A 215 11.97 29.50 1.43
N ILE A 216 11.57 28.41 0.76
CA ILE A 216 12.35 27.81 -0.33
C ILE A 216 12.57 28.82 -1.47
N SER A 217 11.53 29.58 -1.83
CA SER A 217 11.62 30.63 -2.85
C SER A 217 12.61 31.74 -2.45
N GLN A 218 12.57 32.20 -1.20
CA GLN A 218 13.52 33.19 -0.70
C GLN A 218 14.96 32.67 -0.68
N GLU A 219 15.19 31.42 -0.22
CA GLU A 219 16.52 30.80 -0.24
C GLU A 219 17.08 30.68 -1.67
N MET A 220 16.24 30.34 -2.67
CA MET A 220 16.65 30.28 -4.08
C MET A 220 17.03 31.65 -4.64
N ILE A 221 16.31 32.71 -4.24
CA ILE A 221 16.62 34.10 -4.62
C ILE A 221 17.92 34.55 -3.96
N GLU A 222 18.12 34.25 -2.67
CA GLU A 222 19.32 34.61 -1.92
C GLU A 222 20.58 33.86 -2.38
N GLN A 223 20.43 32.62 -2.86
CA GLN A 223 21.54 31.83 -3.41
C GLN A 223 21.94 32.22 -4.84
N GLY A 224 21.27 33.22 -5.45
CA GLY A 224 21.63 33.73 -6.77
C GLY A 224 21.51 32.69 -7.88
N ILE A 225 20.61 31.71 -7.72
CA ILE A 225 20.29 30.76 -8.79
C ILE A 225 19.40 31.50 -9.78
N GLU A 226 20.00 32.24 -10.71
CA GLU A 226 19.34 32.65 -11.95
C GLU A 226 19.00 31.38 -12.73
N ASN A 227 17.70 31.08 -12.83
CA ASN A 227 17.18 30.02 -13.70
C ASN A 227 17.44 30.39 -15.17
N ASP A 228 18.62 30.07 -15.69
CA ASP A 228 18.88 30.08 -17.14
C ASP A 228 18.44 28.78 -17.83
N GLU A 229 17.97 27.80 -17.06
CA GLU A 229 17.13 26.72 -17.55
C GLU A 229 15.93 26.61 -16.62
N ALA A 230 14.84 27.28 -16.99
CA ALA A 230 13.55 27.00 -16.40
C ALA A 230 13.33 25.48 -16.44
N PRO A 231 13.16 24.80 -15.28
CA PRO A 231 12.73 23.41 -15.31
C PRO A 231 11.40 23.41 -16.06
N ASP A 232 11.35 22.65 -17.15
CA ASP A 232 10.19 22.42 -18.00
C ASP A 232 8.94 22.48 -17.13
N GLN A 233 8.24 23.61 -17.21
CA GLN A 233 6.96 23.85 -16.59
C GLN A 233 5.97 22.92 -17.28
N ARG A 234 6.03 21.63 -16.95
CA ARG A 234 4.80 20.91 -16.73
C ARG A 234 4.22 21.55 -15.50
N GLU A 235 3.46 22.61 -15.77
CA GLU A 235 2.46 23.19 -14.90
C GLU A 235 1.75 22.05 -14.17
N LEU A 236 2.25 21.68 -12.99
CA LEU A 236 1.38 21.20 -11.94
C LEU A 236 0.63 22.44 -11.51
N SER A 237 -0.37 22.82 -12.30
CA SER A 237 -1.33 23.82 -11.90
C SER A 237 -1.80 23.45 -10.50
N LEU A 238 -1.96 24.44 -9.62
CA LEU A 238 -2.54 24.22 -8.30
C LEU A 238 -3.86 23.43 -8.40
N ASP A 239 -4.56 23.53 -9.52
CA ASP A 239 -5.75 22.75 -9.88
C ASP A 239 -5.47 21.24 -10.07
N GLU A 240 -4.32 20.83 -10.60
CA GLU A 240 -3.90 19.41 -10.69
C GLU A 240 -3.44 18.86 -9.34
N GLY A 241 -2.77 19.67 -8.51
CA GLY A 241 -2.37 19.28 -7.15
C GLY A 241 -3.57 19.08 -6.21
N TRP A 242 -4.55 19.97 -6.28
CA TRP A 242 -5.86 19.80 -5.65
C TRP A 242 -6.66 18.69 -6.30
N GLY A 243 -6.58 18.53 -7.62
CA GLY A 243 -7.20 17.43 -8.38
C GLY A 243 -6.74 16.06 -7.91
N ILE A 244 -5.46 15.85 -7.62
CA ILE A 244 -4.92 14.58 -7.11
C ILE A 244 -5.37 14.32 -5.66
N ILE A 245 -5.46 15.36 -4.82
CA ILE A 245 -5.92 15.23 -3.42
C ILE A 245 -7.44 15.02 -3.35
N LEU A 246 -8.22 15.72 -4.19
CA LEU A 246 -9.66 15.60 -4.30
C LEU A 246 -10.08 14.32 -5.05
N GLU A 247 -9.39 13.90 -6.10
CA GLU A 247 -9.59 12.57 -6.71
C GLU A 247 -9.26 11.47 -5.71
N ALA A 248 -8.19 11.59 -4.92
CA ALA A 248 -7.90 10.65 -3.84
C ALA A 248 -8.94 10.66 -2.71
N LEU A 249 -9.76 11.71 -2.61
CA LEU A 249 -10.89 11.80 -1.68
C LEU A 249 -12.23 11.39 -2.30
N HIS A 250 -12.39 11.44 -3.63
CA HIS A 250 -13.64 11.14 -4.36
C HIS A 250 -13.63 9.79 -5.12
N THR A 251 -12.48 9.18 -5.39
CA THR A 251 -12.36 7.82 -6.01
C THR A 251 -11.98 6.71 -5.03
N LEU A 252 -11.96 6.99 -3.72
CA LEU A 252 -11.74 6.05 -2.62
C LEU A 252 -12.90 6.10 -1.62
#